data_AF-A0A2H5ZGA7-F1
#
_entry.id   AF-A0A2H5ZGA7-F1
#
_cell.length_a   1.000
_cell.length_b   1.000
_cell.length_c   1.000
_cell.angle_alpha   90.00
_cell.angle_beta   90.00
_cell.angle_gamma   90.00
#
_symmetry.space_group_name_H-M   'P 1'
#
loop_
_entity.id
_entity.type
_entity.pdbx_description
1 polymer ?
#
loop_
_entity_poly.entity_id
_entity_poly.type
_entity_poly.pdbx_seq_one_letter_code
_entity_poly.pdbx_strand_id
1 'polypeptide(L)'
;MFRGPKLVQDDPENYMFVWEYSDTWGRAELQVLVGKKDRWTEASFPGDWDRLTRIPPVWLERAEELARVHFKLAAMRLSFDPRRFRGPKLVEEDDLNYVFQWEYVDAQGAVKLRLSLDKYSEETAVEWEGDLDRLRRVPCSSW
;
A
#
# COMPACT_ATOMS: atom_id res chain seq x y z
N MET A 1 -5.76 -9.88 -6.26
CA MET A 1 -7.21 -10.16 -6.39
C MET A 1 -7.46 -11.65 -6.21
N PHE A 2 -8.40 -12.02 -5.34
CA PHE A 2 -8.85 -13.41 -5.15
C PHE A 2 -9.99 -13.77 -6.11
N ARG A 3 -10.00 -15.01 -6.60
CA ARG A 3 -11.04 -15.60 -7.44
C ARG A 3 -11.41 -17.00 -6.93
N GLY A 4 -12.70 -17.27 -6.74
CA GLY A 4 -13.20 -18.57 -6.26
C GLY A 4 -14.37 -18.43 -5.27
N PRO A 5 -14.84 -19.54 -4.66
CA PRO A 5 -14.32 -20.91 -4.86
C PRO A 5 -14.72 -21.52 -6.19
N LYS A 6 -13.80 -22.29 -6.78
CA LYS A 6 -14.10 -23.24 -7.86
C LYS A 6 -14.09 -24.65 -7.29
N LEU A 7 -15.16 -25.43 -7.50
CA LEU A 7 -15.15 -26.86 -7.21
C LEU A 7 -14.30 -27.56 -8.27
N VAL A 8 -13.20 -28.19 -7.87
CA VAL A 8 -12.25 -28.85 -8.78
C VAL A 8 -12.25 -30.36 -8.63
N GLN A 9 -12.77 -30.89 -7.52
CA GLN A 9 -12.98 -32.32 -7.32
C GLN A 9 -14.28 -32.55 -6.55
N ASP A 10 -15.06 -33.50 -7.03
CA ASP A 10 -16.29 -33.97 -6.41
C ASP A 10 -16.32 -35.49 -6.51
N ASP A 11 -15.86 -36.17 -5.46
CA ASP A 11 -15.85 -37.62 -5.37
C ASP A 11 -16.76 -38.11 -4.23
N PRO A 12 -17.02 -39.42 -4.09
CA PRO A 12 -17.94 -39.93 -3.07
C PRO A 12 -17.56 -39.60 -1.62
N GLU A 13 -16.30 -39.27 -1.35
CA GLU A 13 -15.77 -39.04 0.00
C GLU A 13 -15.56 -37.56 0.30
N ASN A 14 -15.13 -36.76 -0.69
CA ASN A 14 -14.67 -35.39 -0.49
C ASN A 14 -15.14 -34.40 -1.58
N TYR A 15 -15.19 -33.12 -1.21
CA TYR A 15 -15.18 -31.98 -2.14
C TYR A 15 -13.83 -31.28 -2.06
N MET A 16 -13.25 -30.88 -3.20
CA MET A 16 -12.09 -29.98 -3.22
C MET A 16 -12.46 -28.65 -3.89
N PHE A 17 -12.24 -27.57 -3.16
CA PHE A 17 -12.42 -26.21 -3.63
C PHE A 17 -11.06 -25.53 -3.80
N VAL A 18 -10.92 -24.75 -4.86
CA VAL A 18 -9.74 -23.92 -5.14
C VAL A 18 -10.13 -22.45 -5.15
N TRP A 19 -9.35 -21.63 -4.46
CA TRP A 19 -9.30 -20.18 -4.64
C TRP A 19 -7.96 -19.81 -5.25
N GLU A 20 -8.00 -19.02 -6.31
CA GLU A 20 -6.82 -18.46 -6.96
C GLU A 20 -6.61 -17.02 -6.45
N TYR A 21 -5.40 -16.72 -5.99
CA TYR A 21 -4.95 -15.35 -5.78
C TYR A 21 -4.01 -14.95 -6.91
N SER A 22 -4.17 -13.74 -7.44
CA SER A 22 -3.22 -13.16 -8.38
C SER A 22 -3.06 -11.67 -8.16
N ASP A 23 -1.83 -11.18 -8.13
CA ASP A 23 -1.49 -9.76 -8.16
C ASP A 23 -0.40 -9.46 -9.20
N THR A 24 0.21 -8.28 -9.11
CA THR A 24 1.33 -7.86 -9.96
C THR A 24 2.61 -8.68 -9.73
N TRP A 25 2.71 -9.41 -8.62
CA TRP A 25 3.90 -10.08 -8.14
C TRP A 25 3.85 -11.60 -8.30
N GLY A 26 2.66 -12.19 -8.42
CA GLY A 26 2.54 -13.61 -8.72
C GLY A 26 1.13 -14.18 -8.65
N ARG A 27 1.06 -15.52 -8.57
CA ARG A 27 -0.17 -16.29 -8.44
C ARG A 27 -0.02 -17.35 -7.35
N ALA A 28 -1.06 -17.53 -6.54
CA ALA A 28 -1.16 -18.54 -5.48
C ALA A 28 -2.50 -19.28 -5.57
N GLU A 29 -2.56 -20.47 -4.97
CA GLU A 29 -3.78 -21.26 -4.86
C GLU A 29 -4.00 -21.72 -3.42
N LEU A 30 -5.19 -21.45 -2.88
CA LEU A 30 -5.67 -22.08 -1.65
C LEU A 30 -6.55 -23.27 -2.05
N GLN A 31 -6.15 -24.46 -1.63
CA GLN A 31 -6.93 -25.69 -1.77
C GLN A 31 -7.61 -26.03 -0.45
N VAL A 32 -8.91 -26.28 -0.49
CA VAL A 32 -9.70 -26.69 0.68
C VAL A 32 -10.41 -27.98 0.36
N LEU A 33 -10.05 -29.04 1.08
CA LEU A 33 -10.67 -30.36 1.00
C LEU A 33 -11.70 -30.51 2.13
N VAL A 34 -12.90 -30.96 1.80
CA VAL A 34 -14.03 -31.09 2.74
C VAL A 34 -14.56 -32.51 2.72
N GLY A 35 -14.49 -33.20 3.86
CA GLY A 35 -15.01 -34.56 4.02
C GLY A 35 -16.53 -34.61 4.16
N LYS A 36 -17.21 -35.35 3.28
CA LYS A 36 -18.69 -35.37 3.20
C LYS A 36 -19.36 -36.10 4.37
N LYS A 37 -18.72 -37.17 4.85
CA LYS A 37 -19.27 -38.04 5.90
C LYS A 37 -18.89 -37.56 7.29
N ASP A 38 -17.63 -37.18 7.46
CA ASP A 38 -17.03 -36.98 8.78
C ASP A 38 -16.87 -35.50 9.15
N ARG A 39 -17.39 -34.57 8.31
CA ARG A 39 -17.44 -33.11 8.53
C ARG A 39 -16.10 -32.49 8.95
N TRP A 40 -15.00 -32.95 8.35
CA TRP A 40 -13.69 -32.32 8.50
C TRP A 40 -13.38 -31.43 7.30
N THR A 41 -12.45 -30.50 7.52
CA THR A 41 -11.91 -29.63 6.49
C THR A 41 -10.40 -29.59 6.62
N GLU A 42 -9.67 -29.74 5.52
CA GLU A 42 -8.23 -29.55 5.44
C GLU A 42 -7.92 -28.46 4.42
N ALA A 43 -7.08 -27.50 4.82
CA ALA A 43 -6.63 -26.43 3.94
C ALA A 43 -5.15 -26.64 3.64
N SER A 44 -4.79 -26.57 2.37
CA SER A 44 -3.41 -26.61 1.91
C SER A 44 -3.12 -25.43 0.99
N PHE A 45 -1.87 -25.00 1.03
CA PHE A 45 -1.36 -23.84 0.29
C PHE A 45 -0.31 -24.32 -0.72
N PRO A 46 -0.68 -25.11 -1.73
CA PRO A 46 0.29 -25.60 -2.72
C PRO A 46 0.84 -24.44 -3.55
N GLY A 47 2.15 -24.46 -3.81
CA GLY A 47 2.85 -23.48 -4.65
C GLY A 47 3.62 -22.42 -3.87
N ASP A 48 3.94 -21.31 -4.55
CA ASP A 48 4.87 -20.26 -4.13
C ASP A 48 4.23 -19.29 -3.10
N TRP A 49 3.44 -19.81 -2.14
CA TRP A 49 2.86 -18.98 -1.07
C TRP A 49 3.94 -18.32 -0.22
N ASP A 50 5.07 -18.99 0.00
CA ASP A 50 6.27 -18.41 0.60
C ASP A 50 6.83 -17.22 -0.20
N ARG A 51 6.61 -17.17 -1.51
CA ARG A 51 7.01 -16.04 -2.36
C ARG A 51 6.00 -14.91 -2.35
N LEU A 52 4.71 -15.21 -2.18
CA LEU A 52 3.65 -14.21 -2.06
C LEU A 52 3.51 -13.63 -0.65
N THR A 53 3.96 -14.35 0.38
CA THR A 53 4.19 -13.80 1.73
C THR A 53 5.51 -13.05 1.83
N ARG A 54 6.46 -13.31 0.92
CA ARG A 54 7.64 -12.47 0.66
C ARG A 54 7.32 -11.41 -0.38
N ILE A 55 6.36 -10.54 -0.10
CA ILE A 55 6.32 -9.26 -0.83
C ILE A 55 7.69 -8.62 -0.55
N PRO A 56 8.56 -8.46 -1.57
CA PRO A 56 9.84 -7.84 -1.33
C PRO A 56 9.55 -6.42 -0.84
N PRO A 57 10.11 -5.99 0.30
CA PRO A 57 9.85 -4.66 0.80
C PRO A 57 10.22 -3.65 -0.29
N VAL A 58 9.40 -2.62 -0.45
CA VAL A 58 9.73 -1.48 -1.29
C VAL A 58 11.08 -0.96 -0.82
N TRP A 59 12.03 -0.83 -1.74
CA TRP A 59 13.37 -0.37 -1.40
C TRP A 59 13.31 1.15 -1.20
N LEU A 60 14.14 1.72 -0.33
CA LEU A 60 14.08 3.14 0.02
C LEU A 60 14.03 4.09 -1.20
N GLU A 61 14.81 3.81 -2.23
CA GLU A 61 14.81 4.59 -3.49
C GLU A 61 13.43 4.59 -4.15
N ARG A 62 12.79 3.41 -4.24
CA ARG A 62 11.44 3.26 -4.78
C ARG A 62 10.39 3.88 -3.87
N ALA A 63 10.55 3.78 -2.56
CA ALA A 63 9.68 4.41 -1.58
C ALA A 63 9.70 5.93 -1.73
N GLU A 64 10.88 6.52 -1.96
CA GLU A 64 11.03 7.96 -2.20
C GLU A 64 10.33 8.41 -3.49
N GLU A 65 10.46 7.64 -4.59
CA GLU A 65 9.75 7.90 -5.84
C GLU A 65 8.23 7.91 -5.63
N LEU A 66 7.69 6.88 -4.98
CA LEU A 66 6.27 6.76 -4.66
C LEU A 66 5.82 7.92 -3.78
N ALA A 67 6.57 8.24 -2.73
CA ALA A 67 6.26 9.34 -1.84
C ALA A 67 6.17 10.68 -2.60
N ARG A 68 7.07 10.94 -3.57
CA ARG A 68 7.02 12.14 -4.43
C ARG A 68 5.76 12.18 -5.31
N VAL A 69 5.31 11.05 -5.84
CA VAL A 69 4.06 10.96 -6.62
C VAL A 69 2.86 11.26 -5.74
N HIS A 70 2.77 10.60 -4.59
CA HIS A 70 1.65 10.78 -3.67
C HIS A 70 1.62 12.19 -3.06
N PHE A 71 2.78 12.82 -2.83
CA PHE A 71 2.85 14.22 -2.42
C PHE A 71 2.25 15.16 -3.48
N LYS A 72 2.54 14.95 -4.77
CA LYS A 72 1.93 15.74 -5.86
C LYS A 72 0.42 15.54 -5.92
N LEU A 73 -0.05 14.30 -5.75
CA LEU A 73 -1.49 13.99 -5.70
C LEU A 73 -2.16 14.67 -4.49
N ALA A 74 -1.52 14.64 -3.32
CA ALA A 74 -1.99 15.34 -2.14
C ALA A 74 -2.04 16.86 -2.36
N ALA A 75 -1.04 17.44 -3.04
CA ALA A 75 -1.02 18.85 -3.39
C ALA A 75 -2.18 19.26 -4.30
N MET A 76 -2.50 18.45 -5.31
CA MET A 76 -3.67 18.66 -6.16
C MET A 76 -4.97 18.57 -5.36
N ARG A 77 -5.12 17.53 -4.52
CA ARG A 77 -6.32 17.31 -3.69
C ARG A 77 -6.53 18.43 -2.66
N LEU A 78 -5.46 18.91 -2.06
CA LEU A 78 -5.50 19.92 -1.00
C LEU A 78 -5.35 21.35 -1.52
N SER A 79 -5.15 21.51 -2.84
CA SER A 79 -5.02 22.78 -3.56
C SER A 79 -3.89 23.67 -3.05
N PHE A 80 -2.66 23.13 -3.02
CA PHE A 80 -1.44 23.91 -2.75
C PHE A 80 -0.36 23.70 -3.81
N ASP A 81 0.62 24.61 -3.89
CA ASP A 81 1.78 24.48 -4.79
C ASP A 81 2.88 23.59 -4.16
N PRO A 82 3.13 22.37 -4.69
CA PRO A 82 4.12 21.45 -4.13
C PRO A 82 5.56 21.97 -4.26
N ARG A 83 5.84 22.91 -5.17
CA ARG A 83 7.21 23.44 -5.40
C ARG A 83 7.72 24.31 -4.26
N ARG A 84 6.83 24.76 -3.38
CA ARG A 84 7.18 25.59 -2.22
C ARG A 84 7.71 24.77 -1.05
N PHE A 85 7.45 23.47 -1.05
CA PHE A 85 7.92 22.58 -0.01
C PHE A 85 9.32 22.08 -0.31
N ARG A 86 10.14 21.99 0.73
CA ARG A 86 11.44 21.31 0.72
C ARG A 86 11.26 19.86 1.14
N GLY A 87 11.82 18.93 0.39
CA GLY A 87 11.74 17.48 0.65
C GLY A 87 11.75 16.66 -0.64
N PRO A 88 11.46 15.34 -0.56
CA PRO A 88 11.26 14.57 0.67
C PRO A 88 12.51 14.49 1.53
N LYS A 89 12.30 14.44 2.85
CA LYS A 89 13.31 14.00 3.82
C LYS A 89 12.78 12.74 4.50
N LEU A 90 13.55 11.66 4.51
CA LEU A 90 13.25 10.51 5.36
C LEU A 90 13.41 10.94 6.83
N VAL A 91 12.31 10.89 7.60
CA VAL A 91 12.30 11.31 9.02
C VAL A 91 12.14 10.14 9.97
N GLU A 92 11.58 9.03 9.50
CA GLU A 92 11.42 7.80 10.27
C GLU A 92 11.46 6.61 9.31
N GLU A 93 12.07 5.54 9.77
CA GLU A 93 12.07 4.23 9.13
C GLU A 93 11.93 3.19 10.24
N ASP A 94 10.92 2.33 10.12
CA ASP A 94 10.74 1.17 10.98
C ASP A 94 10.65 -0.11 10.14
N ASP A 95 10.39 -1.26 10.75
CA ASP A 95 10.34 -2.54 10.05
C ASP A 95 9.21 -2.62 9.00
N LEU A 96 8.18 -1.78 9.11
CA LEU A 96 6.98 -1.81 8.29
C LEU A 96 6.79 -0.56 7.42
N ASN A 97 7.44 0.57 7.73
CA ASN A 97 7.13 1.86 7.11
C ASN A 97 8.37 2.70 6.80
N TYR A 98 8.22 3.53 5.76
CA TYR A 98 9.02 4.74 5.54
C TYR A 98 8.17 5.98 5.74
N VAL A 99 8.64 6.93 6.54
CA VAL A 99 7.97 8.22 6.71
C VAL A 99 8.80 9.32 6.07
N PHE A 100 8.25 9.93 5.03
CA PHE A 100 8.83 11.07 4.34
C PHE A 100 8.15 12.37 4.76
N GLN A 101 8.95 13.42 4.96
CA GLN A 101 8.46 14.75 5.30
C GLN A 101 8.79 15.76 4.22
N TRP A 102 7.80 16.62 3.94
CA TRP A 102 7.96 17.87 3.22
C TRP A 102 7.69 19.03 4.17
N GLU A 103 8.48 20.10 4.04
CA GLU A 103 8.36 21.27 4.91
C GLU A 103 8.29 22.56 4.07
N TYR A 104 7.26 23.36 4.33
CA TYR A 104 7.13 24.72 3.86
C TYR A 104 7.36 25.67 5.04
N VAL A 105 8.18 26.70 4.86
CA VAL A 105 8.44 27.71 5.89
C VAL A 105 8.26 29.10 5.29
N ASP A 106 7.57 29.97 6.00
CA ASP A 106 7.43 31.39 5.67
C ASP A 106 7.54 32.26 6.94
N ALA A 107 7.18 33.54 6.83
CA ALA A 107 7.23 34.49 7.93
C ALA A 107 6.23 34.20 9.09
N GLN A 108 5.19 33.41 8.87
CA GLN A 108 4.15 33.11 9.87
C GLN A 108 4.27 31.66 10.40
N GLY A 109 5.29 30.90 9.98
CA GLY A 109 5.64 29.61 10.57
C GLY A 109 5.94 28.52 9.54
N ALA A 110 5.92 27.26 10.01
CA ALA A 110 6.16 26.10 9.18
C ALA A 110 4.89 25.26 9.00
N VAL A 111 4.73 24.66 7.83
CA VAL A 111 3.78 23.58 7.56
C VAL A 111 4.57 22.35 7.17
N LYS A 112 4.36 21.26 7.91
CA LYS A 112 5.01 19.97 7.66
C LYS A 112 3.96 19.00 7.17
N LEU A 113 4.25 18.32 6.06
CA LEU A 113 3.41 17.25 5.52
C LEU A 113 4.20 15.95 5.61
N ARG A 114 3.66 14.96 6.30
CA ARG A 114 4.24 13.64 6.49
C ARG A 114 3.47 12.63 5.65
N LEU A 115 4.20 11.76 5.00
CA LEU A 115 3.66 10.65 4.23
C LEU A 115 4.29 9.36 4.74
N SER A 116 3.46 8.50 5.32
CA SER A 116 3.86 7.13 5.69
C SER A 116 3.58 6.21 4.52
N LEU A 117 4.57 5.43 4.11
CA LEU A 117 4.49 4.42 3.06
C LEU A 117 4.80 3.07 3.67
N ASP A 118 3.85 2.15 3.55
CA ASP A 118 4.02 0.77 4.00
C ASP A 118 5.03 0.05 3.10
N LYS A 119 5.98 -0.68 3.68
CA LYS A 119 7.06 -1.37 2.96
C LYS A 119 6.53 -2.54 2.14
N TYR A 120 5.40 -3.11 2.51
CA TYR A 120 4.85 -4.35 1.95
C TYR A 120 3.54 -4.12 1.18
N SER A 121 3.07 -2.88 1.09
CA SER A 121 1.91 -2.48 0.30
C SER A 121 2.10 -1.08 -0.28
N GLU A 122 1.40 -0.73 -1.35
CA GLU A 122 1.42 0.65 -1.90
C GLU A 122 0.50 1.60 -1.10
N GLU A 123 0.10 1.22 0.11
CA GLU A 123 -0.73 2.05 0.97
C GLU A 123 0.06 3.26 1.50
N THR A 124 -0.59 4.42 1.49
CA THR A 124 0.02 5.66 1.95
C THR A 124 -0.94 6.43 2.85
N ALA A 125 -0.44 6.90 3.98
CA ALA A 125 -1.14 7.80 4.87
C ALA A 125 -0.52 9.19 4.79
N VAL A 126 -1.34 10.23 4.67
CA VAL A 126 -0.88 11.62 4.59
C VAL A 126 -1.40 12.39 5.79
N GLU A 127 -0.48 12.98 6.54
CA GLU A 127 -0.75 13.80 7.71
C GLU A 127 -0.04 15.15 7.59
N TRP A 128 -0.50 16.14 8.32
CA TRP A 128 0.15 17.45 8.34
C TRP A 128 0.10 18.12 9.71
N GLU A 129 1.07 18.99 9.93
CA GLU A 129 1.23 19.83 11.10
C GLU A 129 1.34 21.28 10.64
N GLY A 130 0.59 22.19 11.30
CA GLY A 130 0.50 23.59 10.92
C GLY A 130 -0.79 23.93 10.16
N ASP A 131 -0.90 25.19 9.73
CA ASP A 131 -2.10 25.72 9.08
C ASP A 131 -2.01 25.59 7.55
N LEU A 132 -2.70 24.57 7.01
CA LEU A 132 -2.79 24.30 5.57
C LEU A 132 -3.56 25.39 4.80
N ASP A 133 -4.50 26.12 5.42
CA ASP A 133 -5.30 27.10 4.68
C ASP A 133 -4.45 28.27 4.17
N ARG A 134 -3.29 28.48 4.81
CA ARG A 134 -2.29 29.44 4.36
C ARG A 134 -1.66 29.06 3.03
N LEU A 135 -1.64 27.77 2.68
CA LEU A 135 -1.16 27.28 1.41
C LEU A 135 -2.18 27.49 0.27
N ARG A 136 -3.48 27.52 0.59
CA ARG A 136 -4.57 27.70 -0.37
C ARG A 136 -4.72 29.15 -0.85
N ARG A 137 -4.20 30.10 -0.09
CA ARG A 137 -4.23 31.55 -0.41
C ARG A 137 -3.13 31.98 -1.38
N VAL A 138 -2.32 31.03 -1.83
CA VAL A 138 -1.21 31.26 -2.72
C VAL A 138 -1.63 30.86 -4.13
N PRO A 139 -1.58 31.76 -5.13
CA PRO A 139 -1.97 31.40 -6.48
C PRO A 139 -1.05 30.29 -7.03
N CYS A 140 -1.66 29.19 -7.48
CA CYS A 140 -0.99 28.20 -8.32
C CYS A 140 -0.63 28.87 -9.65
N SER A 141 0.67 29.08 -9.92
CA SER A 141 1.07 29.45 -11.28
C SER A 141 0.77 28.28 -12.21
N SER A 142 0.08 28.59 -13.30
CA SER A 142 -0.33 27.67 -14.36
C SER A 142 0.85 26.85 -14.88
N TRP A 143 0.58 25.56 -15.07
CA TRP A 143 1.50 24.52 -15.55
C TRP A 143 2.03 24.79 -16.96
#